data_AF-V6HFM6-F1
#
_entry.id   AF-V6HFM6-F1
#
_cell.length_a   1.000
_cell.length_b   1.000
_cell.length_c   1.000
_cell.angle_alpha   90.00
_cell.angle_beta   90.00
_cell.angle_gamma   90.00
#
_symmetry.space_group_name_H-M   'P 1'
#
loop_
_entity.id
_entity.type
_entity.pdbx_description
1 polymer ?
#
loop_
_entity_poly.entity_id
_entity_poly.type
_entity_poly.pdbx_seq_one_letter_code
_entity_poly.pdbx_strand_id
1 'polypeptide(L)'
;MYFAKWYSVEYFEERLGNVSQVQALRKILTIRDKTFSSTTGRKTSRILKNHIFIFRLLIKARLQSRQINWLRSQVLEQLKEIASLKDEMRSLRWEAANLRNELSLTRKALSFFKNVKGIYEKES
;
A
#
# COMPACT_ATOMS: atom_id res chain seq x y z
N MET A 1 3.83 -5.14 -36.03
CA MET A 1 4.60 -5.32 -34.78
C MET A 1 3.93 -4.48 -33.70
N TYR A 2 3.04 -5.08 -32.92
CA TYR A 2 2.33 -4.40 -31.83
C TYR A 2 3.36 -4.01 -30.76
N PHE A 3 3.82 -2.76 -30.76
CA PHE A 3 4.51 -2.23 -29.59
C PHE A 3 3.52 -2.35 -28.44
N ALA A 4 3.86 -3.19 -27.48
CA ALA A 4 2.95 -3.51 -26.40
C ALA A 4 2.61 -2.20 -25.66
N LYS A 5 1.30 -1.92 -25.53
CA LYS A 5 0.72 -0.63 -25.15
C LYS A 5 1.35 -0.02 -23.88
N TRP A 6 1.84 -0.87 -22.98
CA TRP A 6 2.53 -0.55 -21.73
C TRP A 6 3.94 0.08 -21.86
N TYR A 7 4.42 0.32 -23.09
CA TYR A 7 5.72 0.95 -23.36
C TYR A 7 5.61 2.13 -24.35
N SER A 8 4.39 2.60 -24.59
CA SER A 8 4.09 3.73 -25.47
C SER A 8 4.24 5.07 -24.73
N VAL A 9 4.35 6.18 -25.47
CA VAL A 9 4.48 7.50 -24.82
C VAL A 9 3.17 7.88 -24.14
N GLU A 10 2.03 7.49 -24.73
CA GLU A 10 0.68 7.71 -24.23
C GLU A 10 0.47 7.01 -22.89
N TYR A 11 0.93 5.77 -22.76
CA TYR A 11 0.89 5.04 -21.49
C TYR A 11 1.68 5.77 -20.39
N PHE A 12 2.87 6.29 -20.73
CA PHE A 12 3.66 7.02 -19.75
C PHE A 12 3.04 8.35 -19.37
N GLU A 13 2.37 9.04 -20.28
CA GLU A 13 1.62 10.27 -19.99
C GLU A 13 0.43 10.01 -19.09
N GLU A 14 -0.32 8.93 -19.32
CA GLU A 14 -1.44 8.53 -18.47
C GLU A 14 -0.98 8.25 -17.04
N ARG A 15 0.19 7.60 -16.87
CA ARG A 15 0.67 7.14 -15.55
C ARG A 15 1.51 8.14 -14.79
N LEU A 16 2.33 8.93 -15.48
CA LEU A 16 3.25 9.88 -14.87
C LEU A 16 2.84 11.33 -15.08
N GLY A 17 1.93 11.61 -16.02
CA GLY A 17 1.58 12.95 -16.43
C GLY A 17 2.68 13.61 -17.26
N ASN A 18 2.68 14.94 -17.24
CA ASN A 18 3.54 15.76 -18.09
C ASN A 18 4.95 15.97 -17.48
N VAL A 19 5.71 14.88 -17.33
CA VAL A 19 7.07 14.91 -16.77
C VAL A 19 8.11 15.18 -17.86
N SER A 20 9.18 15.89 -17.52
CA SER A 20 10.26 16.27 -18.46
C SER A 20 10.83 15.10 -19.26
N GLN A 21 10.99 13.91 -18.67
CA GLN A 21 11.46 12.72 -19.40
C GLN A 21 10.45 12.23 -20.44
N VAL A 22 9.16 12.29 -20.14
CA VAL A 22 8.07 11.90 -21.07
C VAL A 22 7.96 12.91 -22.21
N GLN A 23 8.08 14.20 -21.91
CA GLN A 23 8.17 15.26 -22.93
C GLN A 23 9.38 15.08 -23.85
N ALA A 24 10.55 14.74 -23.28
CA ALA A 24 11.75 14.48 -24.06
C ALA A 24 11.56 13.28 -25.00
N LEU A 25 10.96 12.18 -24.50
CA LEU A 25 10.61 11.02 -25.33
C LEU A 25 9.65 11.41 -26.46
N ARG A 26 8.62 12.21 -26.17
CA ARG A 26 7.68 12.72 -27.20
C ARG A 26 8.41 13.51 -28.28
N LYS A 27 9.26 14.47 -27.89
CA LYS A 27 10.07 15.27 -28.82
C LYS A 27 10.94 14.38 -29.73
N ILE A 28 11.60 13.37 -29.15
CA ILE A 28 12.46 12.44 -29.90
C ILE A 28 11.64 11.57 -30.87
N LEU A 29 10.44 11.14 -30.48
CA LEU A 29 9.54 10.41 -31.39
C LEU A 29 9.07 11.30 -32.53
N THR A 30 8.75 12.58 -32.28
CA THR A 30 8.41 13.53 -33.34
C THR A 30 9.58 13.75 -34.30
N ILE A 31 10.81 13.84 -33.81
CA ILE A 31 12.02 13.93 -34.66
C ILE A 31 12.16 12.68 -35.52
N ARG A 32 11.97 11.49 -34.95
CA ARG A 32 11.95 10.22 -35.70
C ARG A 32 10.93 10.25 -36.82
N ASP A 33 9.71 10.72 -36.55
CA ASP A 33 8.65 10.72 -37.56
C ASP A 33 8.93 11.71 -38.67
N LYS A 34 9.42 12.92 -38.34
CA LYS A 34 9.86 13.92 -39.33
C LYS A 34 11.01 13.40 -40.20
N THR A 35 12.03 12.82 -39.59
CA THR A 35 13.18 12.27 -40.31
C THR A 35 12.75 11.13 -41.23
N PHE A 36 11.90 10.22 -40.76
CA PHE A 36 11.37 9.12 -41.56
C PHE A 36 10.54 9.60 -42.75
N SER A 37 9.68 10.61 -42.57
CA SER A 37 8.89 11.19 -43.66
C SER A 37 9.75 11.96 -44.67
N SER A 38 10.85 12.58 -44.23
CA SER A 38 11.75 13.35 -45.10
C SER A 38 12.69 12.49 -45.95
N THR A 39 13.06 11.30 -45.47
CA THR A 39 13.90 10.36 -46.20
C THR A 39 13.07 9.15 -46.59
N THR A 40 12.41 9.23 -47.75
CA THR A 40 11.63 8.14 -48.36
C THR A 40 12.42 6.83 -48.32
N GLY A 41 12.04 5.93 -47.40
CA GLY A 41 12.59 4.57 -47.32
C GLY A 41 13.83 4.35 -46.44
N ARG A 42 14.39 5.35 -45.75
CA ARG A 42 15.51 5.10 -44.81
C ARG A 42 15.03 4.66 -43.43
N LYS A 43 15.60 3.55 -42.93
CA LYS A 43 15.36 3.03 -41.58
C LYS A 43 15.81 4.05 -40.52
N THR A 44 15.13 4.11 -39.38
CA THR A 44 15.54 4.92 -38.22
C THR A 44 16.99 4.62 -37.84
N SER A 45 17.80 5.67 -37.65
CA SER A 45 19.21 5.54 -37.30
C SER A 45 19.39 4.77 -35.98
N ARG A 46 20.48 4.02 -35.84
CA ARG A 46 20.78 3.26 -34.63
C ARG A 46 20.89 4.17 -33.40
N ILE A 47 21.49 5.35 -33.58
CA ILE A 47 21.60 6.38 -32.55
C ILE A 47 20.20 6.77 -32.05
N LEU A 48 19.27 7.08 -32.96
CA LEU A 48 17.92 7.50 -32.57
C LEU A 48 17.13 6.37 -31.89
N LYS A 49 17.30 5.12 -32.35
CA LYS A 49 16.72 3.94 -31.67
C LYS A 49 17.24 3.80 -30.24
N ASN A 50 18.55 3.95 -30.03
CA ASN A 50 19.17 3.87 -28.70
C ASN A 50 18.62 4.96 -27.77
N HIS A 51 18.49 6.20 -28.25
CA HIS A 51 17.91 7.29 -27.47
C HIS A 51 16.48 6.96 -27.06
N ILE A 52 15.62 6.56 -28.02
CA ILE A 52 14.23 6.16 -27.73
C ILE A 52 14.19 5.05 -26.67
N PHE A 53 15.05 4.04 -26.79
CA PHE A 53 15.13 2.94 -25.84
C PHE A 53 15.53 3.42 -24.43
N ILE A 54 16.59 4.21 -24.31
CA ILE A 54 17.09 4.73 -23.04
C ILE A 54 16.02 5.59 -22.35
N PHE A 55 15.38 6.52 -23.07
CA PHE A 55 14.33 7.35 -22.49
C PHE A 55 13.16 6.50 -21.99
N ARG A 56 12.69 5.52 -22.76
CA ARG A 56 11.62 4.63 -22.31
C ARG A 56 12.02 3.82 -21.07
N LEU A 57 13.26 3.34 -21.01
CA LEU A 57 13.77 2.60 -19.86
C LEU A 57 13.82 3.49 -18.60
N LEU A 58 14.32 4.71 -18.71
CA LEU A 58 14.37 5.67 -17.61
C LEU A 58 12.97 6.01 -17.09
N ILE A 59 12.02 6.25 -17.99
CA ILE A 59 10.63 6.54 -17.62
C ILE A 59 9.99 5.33 -16.91
N LYS A 60 10.21 4.11 -17.41
CA LYS A 60 9.71 2.90 -16.77
C LYS A 60 10.31 2.70 -15.38
N ALA A 61 11.62 2.87 -15.22
CA ALA A 61 12.28 2.76 -13.92
C ALA A 61 11.70 3.77 -12.91
N ARG A 62 11.40 4.99 -13.35
CA ARG A 62 10.73 6.01 -12.54
C ARG A 62 9.32 5.59 -12.13
N LEU A 63 8.53 5.06 -13.07
CA LEU A 63 7.18 4.56 -12.79
C LEU A 63 7.21 3.43 -11.75
N GLN A 64 8.10 2.46 -11.93
CA GLN A 64 8.27 1.35 -11.00
C GLN A 64 8.72 1.84 -9.62
N SER A 65 9.65 2.79 -9.56
CA SER A 65 10.08 3.39 -8.29
C SER A 65 8.93 4.06 -7.55
N ARG A 66 8.05 4.78 -8.25
CA ARG A 66 6.83 5.38 -7.66
C ARG A 66 5.89 4.31 -7.12
N GLN A 67 5.65 3.24 -7.88
CA GLN A 67 4.80 2.13 -7.44
C GLN A 67 5.36 1.42 -6.21
N ILE A 68 6.66 1.15 -6.19
CA ILE A 68 7.35 0.53 -5.05
C ILE A 68 7.23 1.42 -3.81
N ASN A 69 7.45 2.73 -3.95
CA ASN A 69 7.33 3.65 -2.83
C ASN A 69 5.89 3.72 -2.29
N TRP A 70 4.90 3.74 -3.18
CA TRP A 70 3.49 3.67 -2.77
C TRP A 70 3.17 2.38 -2.01
N LEU A 71 3.58 1.22 -2.54
CA LEU A 71 3.40 -0.07 -1.87
C LEU A 71 4.10 -0.12 -0.50
N ARG A 72 5.31 0.42 -0.40
CA ARG A 72 6.04 0.52 0.89
C ARG A 72 5.27 1.35 1.90
N SER A 73 4.70 2.48 1.50
CA SER A 73 3.88 3.30 2.40
C SER A 73 2.65 2.55 2.89
N GLN A 74 1.96 1.82 2.01
CA GLN A 74 0.81 0.99 2.39
C GLN A 74 1.18 -0.12 3.38
N VAL A 75 2.31 -0.81 3.15
CA VAL A 75 2.81 -1.83 4.07
C VAL A 75 3.13 -1.23 5.44
N LEU A 76 3.76 -0.04 5.50
CA LEU A 76 4.06 0.63 6.76
C LEU A 76 2.80 1.05 7.51
N GLU A 77 1.76 1.49 6.81
CA GLU A 77 0.46 1.83 7.39
C GLU A 77 -0.21 0.61 8.01
N GLN A 78 -0.25 -0.51 7.28
CA GLN A 78 -0.79 -1.78 7.79
C GLN A 78 -0.01 -2.31 9.01
N LEU A 79 1.32 -2.16 9.02
CA LEU A 79 2.14 -2.54 10.18
C LEU A 79 1.80 -1.72 11.43
N LYS A 80 1.49 -0.42 11.26
CA LYS A 80 1.05 0.44 12.37
C LYS A 80 -0.33 0.01 12.88
N GLU A 81 -1.25 -0.31 11.98
CA GLU A 81 -2.57 -0.81 12.34
C GLU A 81 -2.49 -2.13 13.12
N ILE A 82 -1.67 -3.08 12.65
CA ILE A 82 -1.41 -4.34 13.36
C ILE A 82 -0.84 -4.09 14.75
N ALA A 83 0.07 -3.13 14.90
CA ALA A 83 0.62 -2.77 16.21
C ALA A 83 -0.46 -2.22 17.15
N SER A 84 -1.33 -1.32 16.67
CA SER A 84 -2.46 -0.78 17.44
C SER A 84 -3.41 -1.89 17.90
N LEU A 85 -3.82 -2.76 16.97
CA LEU A 85 -4.71 -3.89 17.28
C LEU A 85 -4.10 -4.85 18.30
N LYS A 86 -2.77 -5.05 18.25
CA LYS A 86 -2.07 -5.88 19.24
C LYS A 86 -2.09 -5.27 20.64
N ASP A 87 -2.05 -3.94 20.74
CA ASP A 87 -2.12 -3.24 22.02
C ASP A 87 -3.56 -3.21 22.56
N GLU A 88 -4.55 -2.98 21.69
CA GLU A 88 -5.97 -3.13 22.04
C GLU A 88 -6.29 -4.55 22.53
N MET A 89 -5.79 -5.59 21.85
CA MET A 89 -5.95 -6.98 22.27
C MET A 89 -5.32 -7.23 23.65
N ARG A 90 -4.22 -6.57 23.98
CA ARG A 90 -3.61 -6.65 25.31
C ARG A 90 -4.48 -5.98 26.37
N SER A 91 -5.03 -4.80 26.09
CA SER A 91 -5.98 -4.11 26.99
C SER A 91 -7.19 -4.97 27.28
N LEU A 92 -7.85 -5.49 26.23
CA LEU A 92 -9.04 -6.31 26.35
C LEU A 92 -8.77 -7.61 27.14
N ARG A 93 -7.60 -8.23 26.97
CA ARG A 93 -7.21 -9.39 27.78
C ARG A 93 -7.07 -9.04 29.26
N TRP A 94 -6.49 -7.88 29.56
CA TRP A 94 -6.33 -7.41 30.94
C TRP A 94 -7.70 -7.10 31.57
N GLU A 95 -8.57 -6.39 30.86
CA GLU A 95 -9.94 -6.10 31.28
C GLU A 95 -10.75 -7.38 31.53
N ALA A 96 -10.68 -8.35 30.61
CA ALA A 96 -11.36 -9.63 30.77
C ALA A 96 -10.87 -10.43 32.00
N ALA A 97 -9.57 -10.39 32.28
CA ALA A 97 -9.00 -11.02 33.48
C ALA A 97 -9.48 -10.30 34.75
N ASN A 98 -9.53 -8.97 34.75
CA ASN A 98 -10.02 -8.20 35.88
C ASN A 98 -11.50 -8.46 36.17
N LEU A 99 -12.35 -8.43 35.13
CA LEU A 99 -13.78 -8.77 35.25
C LEU A 99 -13.99 -10.19 35.78
N ARG A 100 -13.16 -11.15 35.37
CA ARG A 100 -13.23 -12.52 35.90
C ARG A 100 -12.93 -12.58 37.39
N ASN A 101 -11.98 -11.78 37.87
CA ASN A 101 -11.66 -11.67 39.29
C ASN A 101 -12.80 -11.01 40.08
N GLU A 102 -13.35 -9.91 39.58
CA GLU A 102 -14.51 -9.23 40.19
C GLU A 102 -15.72 -10.16 40.29
N LEU A 103 -16.00 -10.93 39.23
CA LEU A 103 -17.07 -11.93 39.22
C LEU A 103 -16.81 -13.04 40.26
N SER A 104 -15.57 -13.48 40.44
CA SER A 104 -15.21 -14.43 41.49
C SER A 104 -15.46 -13.86 42.89
N LEU A 105 -15.07 -12.61 43.14
CA LEU A 105 -15.26 -11.94 44.42
C LEU A 105 -16.74 -11.73 44.75
N THR A 106 -17.53 -11.27 43.78
CA THR A 106 -18.98 -11.08 43.95
C THR A 106 -19.70 -12.40 44.23
N ARG A 107 -19.33 -13.50 43.55
CA ARG A 107 -19.85 -14.84 43.88
C ARG A 107 -19.52 -15.26 45.31
N LYS A 108 -18.29 -15.03 45.77
CA LYS A 108 -17.87 -15.33 47.15
C LYS A 108 -18.68 -14.50 48.15
N ALA A 109 -18.81 -13.20 47.92
CA ALA A 109 -19.61 -12.31 48.76
C ALA A 109 -21.06 -12.78 48.85
N LEU A 110 -21.69 -13.13 47.73
CA LEU A 110 -23.07 -13.61 47.69
C LEU A 110 -23.22 -14.92 48.48
N SER A 111 -22.26 -15.85 48.36
CA SER A 111 -22.26 -17.09 49.14
C SER A 111 -22.13 -16.83 50.65
N PHE A 112 -21.28 -15.88 51.05
CA PHE A 112 -21.13 -15.46 52.43
C PHE A 112 -22.44 -14.88 52.98
N PHE A 113 -23.07 -13.95 52.26
CA PHE A 113 -24.36 -13.37 52.66
C PHE A 113 -25.45 -14.42 52.81
N LYS A 114 -25.52 -15.39 51.89
CA LYS A 114 -26.48 -16.49 51.98
C LYS A 114 -26.26 -17.36 53.23
N ASN A 115 -24.99 -17.67 53.55
CA ASN A 115 -24.66 -18.43 54.74
C ASN A 115 -25.02 -17.67 56.02
N VAL A 116 -24.68 -16.38 56.10
CA VAL A 116 -25.01 -15.51 57.23
C VAL A 116 -26.53 -15.44 57.42
N LYS A 117 -27.29 -15.19 56.36
CA LYS A 117 -28.76 -15.15 56.42
C LYS A 117 -29.35 -16.46 56.95
N GLY A 118 -28.84 -17.60 56.48
CA GLY A 118 -29.29 -18.92 56.93
C GLY A 118 -28.94 -19.26 58.37
N ILE A 119 -27.94 -18.61 58.97
CA ILE A 119 -27.65 -18.72 60.42
C ILE A 119 -28.70 -17.93 61.21
N TYR A 120 -28.96 -16.68 60.83
CA TYR A 120 -29.98 -15.84 61.50
C TYR A 120 -31.39 -16.45 61.41
N GLU A 121 -31.76 -17.05 60.28
CA GLU A 121 -33.06 -17.72 60.12
C GLU A 121 -33.20 -19.03 60.95
N LYS A 122 -32.10 -19.60 61.45
CA LYS A 122 -32.13 -20.81 62.30
C LYS A 122 -32.10 -20.52 63.80
N GLU A 123 -31.65 -19.33 64.18
CA GLU A 123 -31.55 -18.89 65.59
C GLU A 123 -32.79 -18.11 66.06
N SER A 124 -33.71 -17.76 65.14
CA SER A 124 -34.99 -17.12 65.43
C SER A 124 -36.16 -18.10 65.36
#